data_AF-Q6BNB3-F1
#
_entry.id   AF-Q6BNB3-F1
#
_cell.length_a   1.000
_cell.length_b   1.000
_cell.length_c   1.000
_cell.angle_alpha   90.00
_cell.angle_beta   90.00
_cell.angle_gamma   90.00
#
_symmetry.space_group_name_H-M   'P 1'
#
loop_
_entity.id
_entity.type
_entity.pdbx_description
1 polymer ?
#
loop_
_entity_poly.entity_id
_entity_poly.type
_entity_poly.pdbx_seq_one_letter_code
_entity_poly.pdbx_strand_id
1 'polypeptide(L)'
;MSHSNIRKLRKYFKSFPQMMSCSFLSSFAWKVLGFYSIILVGVYFWWGSTGLFLGLLAEIFYSFLVNIGVKEKLFEEIIAEILIPEFIDKRPFREADHLKHEILQDIMHRVNDKVYVELGFKYEYTDTRRLLYQYNTLISDFEMKYLVHYKNKPVEDIRGWDKIMLIAKNIHDEDLNFAYENVVSLDLINKYSTKEPTIPTKFYKPGDIPVNVLDKNFRTKNGVSKEKHFDIV
;
A
#
# COMPACT_ATOMS: atom_id res chain seq x y z
N MET A 1 -3.24 -7.19 -23.69
CA MET A 1 -3.60 -8.47 -23.03
C MET A 1 -5.03 -8.89 -23.43
N SER A 2 -5.26 -10.10 -23.94
CA SER A 2 -6.58 -10.55 -24.46
C SER A 2 -7.59 -10.81 -23.33
N HIS A 3 -8.88 -10.51 -23.56
CA HIS A 3 -10.01 -10.79 -22.65
C HIS A 3 -10.07 -12.25 -22.14
N SER A 4 -9.44 -13.17 -22.87
CA SER A 4 -9.24 -14.58 -22.50
C SER A 4 -8.34 -14.77 -21.26
N ASN A 5 -7.29 -13.95 -21.13
CA ASN A 5 -6.33 -14.04 -20.02
C ASN A 5 -6.93 -13.55 -18.70
N ILE A 6 -7.78 -12.52 -18.74
CA ILE A 6 -8.50 -12.00 -17.57
C ILE A 6 -9.48 -13.04 -17.03
N ARG A 7 -10.18 -13.77 -17.91
CA ARG A 7 -11.07 -14.88 -17.51
C ARG A 7 -10.34 -16.04 -16.84
N LYS A 8 -9.12 -16.38 -17.32
CA LYS A 8 -8.27 -17.40 -16.67
C LYS A 8 -7.80 -16.93 -15.28
N LEU A 9 -7.36 -15.67 -15.16
CA LEU A 9 -6.96 -15.09 -13.87
C LEU A 9 -8.10 -15.13 -12.85
N ARG A 10 -9.32 -14.77 -13.25
CA ARG A 10 -10.52 -14.84 -12.39
C ARG A 10 -10.77 -16.25 -11.81
N LYS A 11 -10.40 -17.30 -12.54
CA LYS A 11 -10.51 -18.70 -12.09
C LYS A 11 -9.43 -19.06 -11.05
N TYR A 12 -8.23 -18.50 -11.18
CA TYR A 12 -7.14 -18.68 -10.21
C TYR A 12 -7.41 -17.97 -8.87
N PHE A 13 -7.96 -16.75 -8.92
CA PHE A 13 -8.33 -16.00 -7.70
C PHE A 13 -9.38 -16.74 -6.86
N LYS A 14 -10.34 -17.42 -7.50
CA LYS A 14 -11.42 -18.14 -6.79
C LYS A 14 -10.95 -19.39 -6.03
N SER A 15 -9.74 -19.88 -6.29
CA SER A 15 -9.17 -21.09 -5.69
C SER A 15 -8.09 -20.83 -4.62
N PHE A 16 -7.73 -19.57 -4.38
CA PHE A 16 -6.58 -19.20 -3.56
C PHE A 16 -6.79 -19.14 -2.01
N PRO A 17 -7.98 -18.80 -1.45
CA PRO A 17 -8.09 -18.53 -0.01
C PRO A 17 -7.94 -19.77 0.90
N GLN A 18 -7.83 -20.98 0.34
CA GLN A 18 -7.73 -22.23 1.12
C GLN A 18 -6.31 -22.65 1.52
N MET A 19 -5.24 -21.99 1.03
CA MET A 19 -3.88 -22.55 1.15
C MET A 19 -2.98 -21.97 2.26
N MET A 20 -3.29 -20.82 2.87
CA MET A 20 -2.36 -20.16 3.80
C MET A 20 -2.72 -20.20 5.30
N SER A 21 -3.90 -20.67 5.71
CA SER A 21 -4.39 -20.41 7.08
C SER A 21 -4.08 -21.46 8.14
N CYS A 22 -3.72 -22.71 7.83
CA CYS A 22 -3.70 -23.76 8.88
C CYS A 22 -2.33 -24.31 9.29
N SER A 23 -1.33 -24.39 8.40
CA SER A 23 -0.09 -25.13 8.72
C SER A 23 0.98 -24.27 9.41
N PHE A 24 1.16 -23.03 8.99
CA PHE A 24 2.25 -22.16 9.48
C PHE A 24 2.00 -21.67 10.92
N LEU A 25 0.77 -21.30 11.25
CA LEU A 25 0.37 -20.86 12.59
C LEU A 25 0.49 -21.98 13.64
N SER A 26 0.25 -23.23 13.24
CA SER A 26 0.27 -24.36 14.18
C SER A 26 1.67 -24.73 14.65
N SER A 27 2.73 -24.59 13.85
CA SER A 27 4.08 -25.02 14.27
C SER A 27 4.83 -23.98 15.09
N PHE A 28 4.50 -22.69 14.92
CA PHE A 28 5.18 -21.58 15.56
C PHE A 28 4.67 -21.34 16.99
N ALA A 29 3.35 -21.46 17.20
CA ALA A 29 2.72 -21.16 18.48
C ALA A 29 3.25 -22.03 19.65
N TRP A 30 3.38 -23.35 19.46
CA TRP A 30 3.79 -24.26 20.53
C TRP A 30 5.26 -24.10 20.95
N LYS A 31 6.14 -23.75 20.00
CA LYS A 31 7.57 -23.53 20.30
C LYS A 31 7.77 -22.26 21.14
N VAL A 32 7.02 -21.20 20.84
CA VAL A 32 7.04 -19.95 21.62
C VAL A 32 6.44 -20.18 23.01
N LEU A 33 5.35 -20.95 23.11
CA LEU A 33 4.71 -21.29 24.38
C LEU A 33 5.65 -22.06 25.32
N GLY A 34 6.42 -23.00 24.77
CA GLY A 34 7.41 -23.78 25.53
C GLY A 34 8.54 -22.93 26.12
N PHE A 35 9.07 -21.99 25.33
CA PHE A 35 10.12 -21.07 25.80
C PHE A 35 9.61 -20.14 26.90
N TYR A 36 8.39 -19.62 26.74
CA TYR A 36 7.73 -18.77 27.75
C TYR A 36 7.48 -19.51 29.07
N SER A 37 7.05 -20.77 28.99
CA SER A 37 6.82 -21.61 30.17
C SER A 37 8.08 -21.78 31.02
N ILE A 38 9.25 -21.95 30.37
CA ILE A 38 10.55 -22.08 31.06
C ILE A 38 10.94 -20.77 31.76
N ILE A 39 10.72 -19.62 31.12
CA ILE A 39 11.00 -18.30 31.70
C ILE A 39 10.11 -18.06 32.93
N LEU A 40 8.81 -18.35 32.83
CA LEU A 40 7.86 -18.20 33.95
C LEU A 40 8.26 -19.03 35.17
N VAL A 41 8.70 -20.28 34.96
CA VAL A 41 9.20 -21.14 36.04
C VAL A 41 10.47 -20.54 36.68
N GLY A 42 11.38 -19.99 35.88
CA GLY A 42 12.59 -19.32 36.37
C GLY A 42 12.30 -18.06 37.19
N VAL A 43 11.38 -17.22 36.74
CA VAL A 43 10.96 -16.00 37.47
C VAL A 43 10.25 -16.36 38.78
N TYR A 44 9.40 -17.39 38.77
CA TYR A 44 8.73 -17.88 39.98
C TYR A 44 9.73 -18.34 41.04
N PHE A 45 10.75 -19.09 40.64
CA PHE A 45 11.76 -19.60 41.56
C PHE A 45 12.55 -18.47 42.24
N TRP A 46 12.72 -17.33 41.56
CA TRP A 46 13.58 -16.25 42.01
C TRP A 46 12.85 -15.18 42.83
N TRP A 47 11.58 -14.89 42.50
CA TRP A 47 10.80 -13.78 43.09
C TRP A 47 9.53 -14.25 43.81
N GLY A 48 9.31 -15.56 43.91
CA GLY A 48 8.13 -16.13 44.56
C GLY A 48 6.82 -15.74 43.87
N SER A 49 5.75 -15.62 44.65
CA SER A 49 4.40 -15.34 44.15
C SER A 49 4.25 -13.97 43.47
N THR A 50 5.00 -12.96 43.92
CA THR A 50 5.01 -11.62 43.30
C THR A 50 5.58 -11.66 41.87
N GLY A 51 6.61 -12.49 41.64
CA GLY A 51 7.18 -12.71 40.31
C GLY A 51 6.19 -13.37 39.34
N LEU A 52 5.39 -14.34 39.82
CA LEU A 52 4.33 -14.96 39.02
C LEU A 52 3.26 -13.96 38.59
N PHE A 53 2.80 -13.10 39.51
CA PHE A 53 1.76 -12.11 39.20
C PHE A 53 2.22 -11.12 38.12
N LEU A 54 3.46 -10.61 38.23
CA LEU A 54 4.04 -9.73 37.21
C LEU A 54 4.30 -10.46 35.89
N GLY A 55 4.73 -11.72 35.95
CA GLY A 55 4.93 -12.57 34.76
C GLY A 55 3.63 -12.79 33.98
N LEU A 56 2.53 -13.12 34.66
CA LEU A 56 1.22 -13.30 34.04
C LEU A 56 0.67 -12.00 33.45
N LEU A 57 0.84 -10.86 34.13
CA LEU A 57 0.46 -9.56 33.57
C LEU A 57 1.26 -9.23 32.31
N ALA A 58 2.58 -9.46 32.34
CA ALA A 58 3.44 -9.26 31.17
C ALA A 58 3.07 -10.20 30.01
N GLU A 59 2.67 -11.44 30.29
CA GLU A 59 2.22 -12.39 29.29
C GLU A 59 0.88 -12.00 28.66
N ILE A 60 -0.10 -11.57 29.47
CA ILE A 60 -1.39 -11.06 28.97
C ILE A 60 -1.15 -9.82 28.10
N PHE A 61 -0.28 -8.91 28.55
CA PHE A 61 0.06 -7.71 27.81
C PHE A 61 0.79 -8.02 26.50
N TYR A 62 1.80 -8.91 26.54
CA TYR A 62 2.51 -9.37 25.36
C TYR A 62 1.57 -10.06 24.36
N SER A 63 0.73 -10.97 24.85
CA SER A 63 -0.27 -11.66 24.04
C SER A 63 -1.25 -10.67 23.41
N PHE A 64 -1.68 -9.65 24.14
CA PHE A 64 -2.54 -8.59 23.61
C PHE A 64 -1.86 -7.81 22.49
N LEU A 65 -0.60 -7.38 22.68
CA LEU A 65 0.17 -6.66 21.67
C LEU A 65 0.42 -7.49 20.41
N VAL A 66 0.81 -8.76 20.57
CA VAL A 66 1.02 -9.69 19.43
C VAL A 66 -0.30 -9.92 18.70
N ASN A 67 -1.41 -10.11 19.42
CA ASN A 67 -2.72 -10.29 18.79
C ASN A 67 -3.15 -9.05 17.99
N ILE A 68 -2.86 -7.84 18.45
CA ILE A 68 -3.14 -6.62 17.68
C ILE A 68 -2.31 -6.59 16.40
N GLY A 69 -0.99 -6.76 16.51
CA GLY A 69 -0.11 -6.68 15.34
C GLY A 69 -0.35 -7.79 14.30
N VAL A 70 -0.71 -9.00 14.73
CA VAL A 70 -1.07 -10.10 13.83
C VAL A 70 -2.39 -9.81 13.12
N LYS A 71 -3.38 -9.24 13.84
CA LYS A 71 -4.65 -8.84 13.24
C LYS A 71 -4.48 -7.76 12.18
N GLU A 72 -3.63 -6.76 12.44
CA GLU A 72 -3.32 -5.69 11.47
C GLU A 72 -2.72 -6.26 10.18
N LYS A 73 -1.75 -7.18 10.27
CA LYS A 73 -1.16 -7.80 9.08
C LYS A 73 -2.13 -8.65 8.28
N LEU A 74 -2.91 -9.51 8.96
CA LEU A 74 -3.91 -10.33 8.29
C LEU A 74 -4.97 -9.45 7.59
N PHE A 75 -5.31 -8.34 8.22
CA PHE A 75 -6.23 -7.37 7.67
C PHE A 75 -5.68 -6.70 6.41
N GLU A 76 -4.42 -6.26 6.44
CA GLU A 76 -3.74 -5.70 5.27
C GLU A 76 -3.66 -6.71 4.11
N GLU A 77 -3.35 -7.97 4.40
CA GLU A 77 -3.28 -9.04 3.40
C GLU A 77 -4.64 -9.29 2.75
N ILE A 78 -5.71 -9.39 3.54
CA ILE A 78 -7.07 -9.62 3.02
C ILE A 78 -7.54 -8.42 2.19
N ILE A 79 -7.24 -7.19 2.62
CA ILE A 79 -7.55 -6.01 1.82
C ILE A 79 -6.76 -6.02 0.51
N ALA A 80 -5.48 -6.38 0.52
CA ALA A 80 -4.68 -6.49 -0.70
C ALA A 80 -5.29 -7.53 -1.67
N GLU A 81 -5.75 -8.66 -1.14
CA GLU A 81 -6.39 -9.72 -1.92
C GLU A 81 -7.70 -9.26 -2.59
N ILE A 82 -8.43 -8.34 -1.97
CA ILE A 82 -9.67 -7.77 -2.52
C ILE A 82 -9.37 -6.60 -3.47
N LEU A 83 -8.42 -5.73 -3.10
CA LEU A 83 -8.12 -4.47 -3.77
C LEU A 83 -7.43 -4.67 -5.12
N ILE A 84 -6.38 -5.49 -5.16
CA ILE A 84 -5.56 -5.67 -6.36
C ILE A 84 -6.37 -6.21 -7.55
N PRO A 85 -7.24 -7.23 -7.40
CA PRO A 85 -8.05 -7.73 -8.51
C PRO A 85 -9.02 -6.69 -9.07
N GLU A 86 -9.61 -5.83 -8.23
CA GLU A 86 -10.53 -4.79 -8.70
C GLU A 86 -9.80 -3.75 -9.58
N PHE A 87 -8.58 -3.38 -9.20
CA PHE A 87 -7.75 -2.48 -10.01
C PHE A 87 -7.30 -3.13 -11.32
N ILE A 88 -6.96 -4.42 -11.30
CA ILE A 88 -6.63 -5.18 -12.52
C ILE A 88 -7.82 -5.28 -13.48
N ASP A 89 -9.04 -5.54 -12.97
CA ASP A 89 -10.22 -5.77 -13.80
C ASP A 89 -10.71 -4.46 -14.44
N LYS A 90 -10.71 -3.36 -13.68
CA LYS A 90 -11.29 -2.08 -14.16
C LYS A 90 -10.29 -1.11 -14.78
N ARG A 91 -8.98 -1.31 -14.57
CA ARG A 91 -7.90 -0.47 -15.14
C ARG A 91 -8.19 1.04 -15.09
N PRO A 92 -8.42 1.62 -13.88
CA PRO A 92 -8.90 3.00 -13.76
C PRO A 92 -7.94 4.05 -14.35
N PHE A 93 -6.67 3.71 -14.53
CA PHE A 93 -5.64 4.61 -15.05
C PHE A 93 -5.63 4.74 -16.58
N ARG A 94 -6.35 3.88 -17.28
CA ARG A 94 -6.46 3.92 -18.75
C ARG A 94 -7.56 4.86 -19.25
N GLU A 95 -8.48 5.22 -18.37
CA GLU A 95 -9.69 5.98 -18.72
C GLU A 95 -9.48 7.49 -18.55
N ALA A 96 -10.32 8.28 -19.24
CA ALA A 96 -10.30 9.74 -19.13
C ALA A 96 -10.62 10.21 -17.70
N ASP A 97 -10.12 11.38 -17.29
CA ASP A 97 -10.18 11.85 -15.90
C ASP A 97 -11.59 11.86 -15.26
N HIS A 98 -12.63 12.16 -16.05
CA HIS A 98 -14.02 12.15 -15.56
C HIS A 98 -14.54 10.73 -15.30
N LEU A 99 -14.25 9.77 -16.18
CA LEU A 99 -14.61 8.36 -16.02
C LEU A 99 -13.76 7.68 -14.95
N LYS A 100 -12.49 8.08 -14.83
CA LYS A 100 -11.57 7.58 -13.80
C LYS A 100 -12.12 7.79 -12.40
N HIS A 101 -12.71 8.96 -12.12
CA HIS A 101 -13.31 9.20 -10.80
C HIS A 101 -14.50 8.27 -10.53
N GLU A 102 -15.39 8.09 -11.51
CA GLU A 102 -16.53 7.18 -11.39
C GLU A 102 -16.10 5.72 -11.18
N ILE A 103 -15.09 5.26 -11.92
CA ILE A 103 -14.54 3.91 -11.78
C ILE A 103 -13.90 3.73 -10.40
N LEU A 104 -13.16 4.72 -9.91
CA LEU A 104 -12.56 4.66 -8.58
C LEU A 104 -13.62 4.59 -7.47
N GLN A 105 -14.73 5.31 -7.61
CA GLN A 105 -15.87 5.21 -6.69
C GLN A 105 -16.49 3.81 -6.73
N ASP A 106 -16.72 3.25 -7.93
CA ASP A 106 -17.26 1.89 -8.09
C ASP A 106 -16.28 0.82 -7.54
N ILE A 107 -14.96 1.01 -7.68
CA ILE A 107 -13.97 0.12 -7.01
C ILE A 107 -14.10 0.25 -5.50
N MET A 108 -14.13 1.47 -4.98
CA MET A 108 -14.22 1.75 -3.54
C MET A 108 -15.43 1.06 -2.91
N HIS A 109 -16.61 1.21 -3.52
CA HIS A 109 -17.84 0.56 -3.05
C HIS A 109 -17.73 -0.97 -3.05
N ARG A 110 -17.24 -1.57 -4.15
CA ARG A 110 -17.08 -3.03 -4.23
C ARG A 110 -16.06 -3.57 -3.25
N VAL A 111 -14.95 -2.85 -3.04
CA VAL A 111 -13.94 -3.25 -2.06
C VAL A 111 -14.53 -3.19 -0.65
N ASN A 112 -15.22 -2.11 -0.28
CA ASN A 112 -15.89 -2.00 1.02
C ASN A 112 -16.91 -3.13 1.24
N ASP A 113 -17.75 -3.41 0.24
CA ASP A 113 -18.75 -4.48 0.31
C ASP A 113 -18.10 -5.86 0.48
N LYS A 114 -17.04 -6.15 -0.29
CA LYS A 114 -16.31 -7.42 -0.19
C LYS A 114 -15.60 -7.56 1.15
N VAL A 115 -14.97 -6.49 1.64
CA VAL A 115 -14.31 -6.51 2.95
C VAL A 115 -15.34 -6.74 4.06
N TYR A 116 -16.52 -6.11 3.96
CA TYR A 116 -17.61 -6.36 4.91
C TYR A 116 -18.08 -7.82 4.89
N VAL A 117 -18.20 -8.43 3.71
CA VAL A 117 -18.60 -9.84 3.57
C VAL A 117 -17.54 -10.80 4.12
N GLU A 118 -16.26 -10.57 3.84
CA GLU A 118 -15.18 -11.48 4.26
C GLU A 118 -14.82 -11.34 5.74
N LEU A 119 -14.83 -10.11 6.26
CA LEU A 119 -14.31 -9.82 7.60
C LEU A 119 -15.40 -9.52 8.64
N GLY A 120 -16.64 -9.29 8.22
CA GLY A 120 -17.79 -9.08 9.10
C GLY A 120 -17.83 -7.72 9.81
N PHE A 121 -16.92 -6.79 9.50
CA PHE A 121 -16.95 -5.42 10.01
C PHE A 121 -17.03 -4.41 8.87
N LYS A 122 -17.66 -3.26 9.14
CA LYS A 122 -17.79 -2.17 8.18
C LYS A 122 -16.44 -1.50 8.00
N TYR A 123 -15.70 -1.95 7.00
CA TYR A 123 -14.53 -1.25 6.50
C TYR A 123 -14.98 -0.25 5.45
N GLU A 124 -14.67 1.02 5.67
CA GLU A 124 -15.11 2.08 4.78
C GLU A 124 -13.90 2.91 4.37
N TYR A 125 -13.38 2.64 3.17
CA TYR A 125 -12.65 3.68 2.47
C TYR A 125 -13.59 4.87 2.33
N THR A 126 -13.26 5.94 3.04
CA THR A 126 -14.02 7.20 3.05
C THR A 126 -13.73 8.07 1.83
N ASP A 127 -12.62 7.78 1.14
CA ASP A 127 -12.14 8.56 0.00
C ASP A 127 -11.35 7.66 -0.97
N THR A 128 -11.62 7.83 -2.26
CA THR A 128 -10.84 7.29 -3.37
C THR A 128 -9.34 7.56 -3.26
N ARG A 129 -8.92 8.67 -2.60
CA ARG A 129 -7.50 8.96 -2.37
C ARG A 129 -6.82 7.94 -1.45
N ARG A 130 -7.51 7.50 -0.39
CA ARG A 130 -6.99 6.48 0.53
C ARG A 130 -6.89 5.12 -0.17
N LEU A 131 -7.91 4.79 -0.95
CA LEU A 131 -7.91 3.60 -1.80
C LEU A 131 -6.70 3.58 -2.75
N LEU A 132 -6.46 4.70 -3.44
CA LEU A 132 -5.35 4.83 -4.38
C LEU A 132 -3.99 4.79 -3.69
N TYR A 133 -3.88 5.46 -2.54
CA TYR A 133 -2.68 5.43 -1.71
C TYR A 133 -2.33 3.99 -1.32
N GLN A 134 -3.30 3.24 -0.81
CA GLN A 134 -3.09 1.85 -0.39
C GLN A 134 -2.72 0.95 -1.57
N TYR A 135 -3.39 1.10 -2.71
CA TYR A 135 -3.02 0.39 -3.94
C TYR A 135 -1.56 0.68 -4.35
N ASN A 136 -1.16 1.95 -4.36
CA ASN A 136 0.20 2.34 -4.73
C ASN A 136 1.24 1.79 -3.73
N THR A 137 0.96 1.84 -2.43
CA THR A 137 1.83 1.24 -1.41
C THR A 137 2.05 -0.24 -1.67
N LEU A 138 0.98 -1.00 -1.96
CA LEU A 138 1.10 -2.44 -2.27
C LEU A 138 1.97 -2.70 -3.51
N ILE A 139 1.83 -1.88 -4.56
CA ILE A 139 2.65 -1.99 -5.76
C ILE A 139 4.12 -1.64 -5.48
N SER A 140 4.38 -0.58 -4.72
CA SER A 140 5.74 -0.16 -4.34
C SER A 140 6.43 -1.18 -3.43
N ASP A 141 5.71 -1.75 -2.46
CA ASP A 141 6.24 -2.78 -1.57
C ASP A 141 6.59 -4.04 -2.36
N PHE A 142 5.73 -4.44 -3.30
CA PHE A 142 6.02 -5.54 -4.21
C PHE A 142 7.22 -5.25 -5.12
N GLU A 143 7.36 -4.02 -5.64
CA GLU A 143 8.51 -3.63 -6.45
C GLU A 143 9.82 -3.77 -5.68
N MET A 144 9.87 -3.29 -4.44
CA MET A 144 11.03 -3.46 -3.58
C MET A 144 11.35 -4.94 -3.35
N LYS A 145 10.33 -5.74 -3.03
CA LYS A 145 10.47 -7.20 -2.87
C LYS A 145 10.98 -7.86 -4.16
N TYR A 146 10.48 -7.43 -5.32
CA TYR A 146 10.86 -7.95 -6.62
C TYR A 146 12.33 -7.67 -6.94
N LEU A 147 12.79 -6.44 -6.71
CA LEU A 147 14.18 -6.04 -6.92
C LEU A 147 15.16 -6.85 -6.07
N VAL A 148 14.77 -7.16 -4.82
CA VAL A 148 15.62 -7.92 -3.89
C VAL A 148 15.62 -9.41 -4.21
N HIS A 149 14.46 -10.01 -4.52
CA HIS A 149 14.32 -11.47 -4.55
C HIS A 149 14.15 -12.09 -5.95
N TYR A 150 13.70 -11.32 -6.94
CA TYR A 150 13.23 -11.84 -8.23
C TYR A 150 13.94 -11.23 -9.45
N LYS A 151 14.69 -10.12 -9.31
CA LYS A 151 15.33 -9.40 -10.42
C LYS A 151 16.10 -10.29 -11.42
N ASN A 152 16.77 -11.33 -10.94
CA ASN A 152 17.59 -12.24 -11.77
C ASN A 152 16.94 -13.62 -12.00
N LYS A 153 15.67 -13.79 -11.61
CA LYS A 153 14.95 -15.05 -11.73
C LYS A 153 14.03 -15.02 -12.95
N PRO A 154 13.84 -16.15 -13.64
CA PRO A 154 12.85 -16.25 -14.70
C PRO A 154 11.44 -16.11 -14.11
N VAL A 155 10.51 -15.56 -14.90
CA VAL A 155 9.12 -15.27 -14.46
C VAL A 155 8.37 -16.57 -14.09
N GLU A 156 8.76 -17.70 -14.68
CA GLU A 156 8.24 -19.03 -14.42
C GLU A 156 8.47 -19.49 -12.97
N ASP A 157 9.54 -18.99 -12.34
CA ASP A 157 9.89 -19.32 -10.95
C ASP A 157 9.10 -18.50 -9.93
N ILE A 158 8.42 -17.44 -10.37
CA ILE A 158 7.56 -16.62 -9.51
C ILE A 158 6.22 -17.33 -9.36
N ARG A 159 5.85 -17.65 -8.11
CA ARG A 159 4.67 -18.47 -7.79
C ARG A 159 3.73 -17.76 -6.82
N GLY A 160 2.48 -18.22 -6.80
CA GLY A 160 1.46 -17.76 -5.85
C GLY A 160 1.14 -16.28 -6.01
N TRP A 161 0.98 -15.60 -4.87
CA TRP A 161 0.58 -14.19 -4.80
C TRP A 161 1.58 -13.25 -5.48
N ASP A 162 2.88 -13.56 -5.43
CA ASP A 162 3.91 -12.72 -6.06
C ASP A 162 3.75 -12.67 -7.59
N LYS A 163 3.19 -13.72 -8.21
CA LYS A 163 2.89 -13.72 -9.65
C LYS A 163 1.70 -12.81 -9.98
N ILE A 164 0.72 -12.74 -9.09
CA ILE A 164 -0.43 -11.86 -9.23
C ILE A 164 0.01 -10.40 -9.10
N MET A 165 0.83 -10.11 -8.10
CA MET A 165 1.39 -8.77 -7.90
C MET A 165 2.27 -8.33 -9.08
N LEU A 166 3.03 -9.24 -9.69
CA LEU A 166 3.77 -8.95 -10.91
C LEU A 166 2.84 -8.54 -12.07
N ILE A 167 1.71 -9.23 -12.23
CA ILE A 167 0.71 -8.87 -13.24
C ILE A 167 0.09 -7.51 -12.92
N ALA A 168 -0.25 -7.26 -11.66
CA ALA A 168 -0.79 -5.97 -11.21
C ALA A 168 0.17 -4.82 -11.53
N LYS A 169 1.46 -4.99 -11.21
CA LYS A 169 2.53 -4.04 -11.53
C LYS A 169 2.62 -3.79 -13.03
N ASN A 170 2.69 -4.85 -13.84
CA ASN A 170 2.81 -4.69 -15.30
C ASN A 170 1.61 -3.94 -15.89
N ILE A 171 0.39 -4.22 -15.42
CA ILE A 171 -0.82 -3.50 -15.85
C ILE A 171 -0.78 -2.04 -15.41
N HIS A 172 -0.32 -1.77 -14.20
CA HIS A 172 -0.14 -0.42 -13.68
C HIS A 172 0.86 0.38 -14.52
N ASP A 173 2.02 -0.20 -14.82
CA ASP A 173 3.06 0.42 -15.65
C ASP A 173 2.55 0.66 -17.08
N GLU A 174 1.83 -0.30 -17.67
CA GLU A 174 1.15 -0.14 -18.96
C GLU A 174 0.17 1.05 -18.95
N ASP A 175 -0.68 1.14 -17.93
CA ASP A 175 -1.68 2.20 -17.85
C ASP A 175 -1.06 3.57 -17.61
N LEU A 176 0.00 3.65 -16.78
CA LEU A 176 0.75 4.89 -16.58
C LEU A 176 1.42 5.35 -17.87
N ASN A 177 2.07 4.44 -18.59
CA ASN A 177 2.68 4.78 -19.88
C ASN A 177 1.63 5.29 -20.88
N PHE A 178 0.47 4.65 -20.95
CA PHE A 178 -0.64 5.14 -21.75
C PHE A 178 -1.09 6.54 -21.32
N ALA A 179 -1.24 6.78 -20.01
CA ALA A 179 -1.59 8.11 -19.51
C ALA A 179 -0.52 9.15 -19.88
N TYR A 180 0.77 8.83 -19.78
CA TYR A 180 1.85 9.73 -20.17
C TYR A 180 1.84 10.05 -21.66
N GLU A 181 1.63 9.05 -22.53
CA GLU A 181 1.54 9.25 -23.98
C GLU A 181 0.35 10.13 -24.38
N ASN A 182 -0.74 10.08 -23.63
CA ASN A 182 -1.96 10.86 -23.93
C ASN A 182 -2.02 12.22 -23.22
N VAL A 183 -1.30 12.41 -22.10
CA VAL A 183 -1.32 13.65 -21.31
C VAL A 183 -0.13 14.55 -21.65
N VAL A 184 1.02 13.98 -22.03
CA VAL A 184 2.21 14.75 -22.39
C VAL A 184 2.23 14.92 -23.90
N SER A 185 2.09 16.15 -24.39
CA SER A 185 2.18 16.41 -25.82
C SER A 185 3.54 15.98 -26.37
N LEU A 186 3.56 15.46 -27.60
CA LEU A 186 4.79 15.10 -28.29
C LEU A 186 5.78 16.28 -28.32
N ASP A 187 5.28 17.51 -28.36
CA ASP A 187 6.06 18.75 -28.28
C ASP A 187 6.76 18.93 -26.92
N LEU A 188 6.11 18.58 -25.80
CA LEU A 188 6.71 18.58 -24.48
C LEU A 188 7.76 17.47 -24.37
N ILE A 189 7.48 16.27 -24.86
CA ILE A 189 8.45 15.16 -24.88
C ILE A 189 9.69 15.57 -25.67
N ASN A 190 9.53 16.11 -26.88
CA ASN A 190 10.62 16.54 -27.74
C ASN A 190 11.42 17.73 -27.15
N LYS A 191 10.72 18.67 -26.49
CA LYS A 191 11.34 19.86 -25.86
C LYS A 191 12.19 19.53 -24.63
N TYR A 192 11.83 18.48 -23.90
CA TYR A 192 12.49 18.14 -22.64
C TYR A 192 13.33 16.84 -22.69
N SER A 193 13.14 15.94 -23.66
CA SER A 193 13.99 14.73 -23.81
C SER A 193 15.36 15.01 -24.44
N THR A 194 15.51 16.14 -25.15
CA THR A 194 16.77 16.58 -25.77
C THR A 194 17.65 17.43 -24.85
N LYS A 195 17.15 17.80 -23.66
CA LYS A 195 17.97 18.47 -22.66
C LYS A 195 18.73 17.44 -21.85
N GLU A 196 20.03 17.34 -22.08
CA GLU A 196 20.91 16.62 -21.17
C GLU A 196 20.70 17.12 -19.73
N PRO A 197 20.64 16.22 -18.74
CA PRO A 197 20.56 16.61 -17.35
C PRO A 197 21.78 17.46 -17.02
N THR A 198 21.56 18.76 -16.87
CA THR A 198 22.57 19.66 -16.34
C THR A 198 22.63 19.38 -14.86
N ILE A 199 23.52 18.49 -14.46
CA ILE A 199 23.91 18.33 -13.05
C ILE A 199 24.41 19.72 -12.65
N PRO A 200 23.72 20.43 -11.73
CA PRO A 200 24.26 21.68 -11.22
C PRO A 200 25.57 21.33 -10.55
N THR A 201 26.70 21.76 -11.11
CA THR A 201 28.01 21.72 -10.46
C THR A 201 28.03 22.76 -9.35
N LYS A 202 27.23 22.50 -8.32
CA LYS A 202 27.47 22.98 -6.97
C LYS A 202 27.32 21.76 -6.08
N PHE A 203 28.43 21.03 -5.96
CA PHE A 203 28.66 20.18 -4.81
C PHE A 203 28.44 21.03 -3.56
N TYR A 204 27.28 20.91 -2.93
CA TYR A 204 27.12 21.32 -1.55
C TYR A 204 28.00 20.39 -0.72
N LYS A 205 29.05 20.95 -0.13
CA LYS A 205 29.79 20.24 0.91
C LYS A 205 28.81 19.97 2.07
N PRO A 206 28.88 18.80 2.71
CA PRO A 206 28.08 18.54 3.92
C PRO A 206 28.52 19.55 4.99
N GLY A 207 27.68 20.55 5.27
CA GLY A 207 27.98 21.62 6.23
C GLY A 207 27.28 22.95 5.97
N ASP A 208 26.87 23.25 4.73
CA ASP A 208 26.37 24.59 4.36
C ASP A 208 24.84 24.69 4.21
N ILE A 209 24.08 24.20 5.19
CA ILE A 209 22.66 24.57 5.32
C ILE A 209 22.53 25.66 6.39
N PRO A 210 22.34 26.93 6.03
CA PRO A 210 21.82 27.91 6.98
C PRO A 210 20.35 27.56 7.27
N VAL A 211 20.06 27.33 8.55
CA VAL A 211 18.78 26.87 9.15
C VAL A 211 17.57 27.79 8.89
N ASN A 212 17.67 28.83 8.04
CA ASN A 212 16.68 29.91 7.97
C ASN A 212 15.88 30.04 6.66
N VAL A 213 15.74 28.99 5.85
CA VAL A 213 14.97 29.07 4.59
C VAL A 213 13.59 28.38 4.64
N LEU A 214 13.20 27.76 5.75
CA LEU A 214 11.89 27.09 5.84
C LEU A 214 10.69 27.99 6.20
N ASP A 215 10.88 29.29 6.48
CA ASP A 215 9.81 30.10 7.11
C ASP A 215 9.29 31.29 6.28
N LYS A 216 9.52 31.34 4.95
CA LYS A 216 9.09 32.51 4.15
C LYS A 216 8.15 32.27 2.96
N ASN A 217 7.79 31.03 2.64
CA ASN A 217 6.96 30.77 1.45
C ASN A 217 5.48 30.42 1.74
N PHE A 218 4.99 30.63 2.96
CA PHE A 218 3.57 30.42 3.31
C PHE A 218 2.77 31.70 3.62
N ARG A 219 3.27 32.88 3.24
CA ARG A 219 2.49 34.12 3.36
C ARG A 219 2.50 34.95 2.08
N THR A 220 1.31 35.37 1.70
CA THR A 220 0.93 36.39 0.70
C THR A 220 0.81 35.92 -0.75
N LYS A 221 -0.40 35.48 -1.12
CA LYS A 221 -1.09 35.86 -2.37
C LYS A 221 -2.58 35.53 -2.30
N ASN A 222 -3.30 36.21 -1.40
CA ASN A 222 -4.75 36.43 -1.56
C ASN A 222 -4.94 37.93 -1.85
N GLY A 223 -4.88 38.29 -3.13
CA GLY A 223 -5.35 39.58 -3.62
C GLY A 223 -6.86 39.51 -3.81
N VAL A 224 -7.60 40.10 -2.87
CA VAL A 224 -9.01 40.47 -3.07
C VAL A 224 -9.02 41.91 -3.56
N SER A 225 -9.41 42.10 -4.81
CA SER A 225 -9.79 43.40 -5.36
C SER A 225 -11.04 43.20 -6.20
N LYS A 226 -12.17 43.68 -5.68
CA LYS A 226 -13.36 44.11 -6.43
C LYS A 226 -14.37 44.67 -5.44
N GLU A 227 -14.44 45.99 -5.34
CA GLU A 227 -15.72 46.69 -5.17
C GLU A 227 -15.55 48.11 -5.72
N LYS A 228 -16.26 48.39 -6.81
CA LYS A 228 -16.39 49.73 -7.38
C LYS A 228 -17.63 50.35 -6.73
N HIS A 229 -17.44 51.48 -6.05
CA HIS A 229 -18.50 52.40 -5.66
C HIS A 229 -19.18 52.97 -6.92
N PHE A 230 -20.51 52.90 -6.94
CA PHE A 230 -21.36 53.75 -7.77
C PHE A 230 -21.88 54.87 -6.87
N ASP A 231 -21.56 56.10 -7.23
CA ASP A 231 -22.13 57.30 -6.63
C ASP A 231 -23.50 57.61 -7.27
N ILE A 232 -24.46 57.96 -6.42
CA ILE A 232 -25.72 58.60 -6.77
C ILE A 232 -25.57 60.07 -6.39
N VAL A 233 -25.65 60.98 -7.37
CA VAL A 233 -26.44 62.23 -7.43
C VAL A 233 -26.31 62.78 -8.85
#